data_AF-A0A2I0K9R4-F1
#
_entry.id   AF-A0A2I0K9R4-F1
#
_cell.length_a   1.000
_cell.length_b   1.000
_cell.length_c   1.000
_cell.angle_alpha   90.00
_cell.angle_beta   90.00
_cell.angle_gamma   90.00
#
_symmetry.space_group_name_H-M   'P 1'
#
loop_
_entity.id
_entity.type
_entity.pdbx_description
1 polymer ?
#
loop_
_entity_poly.entity_id
_entity_poly.type
_entity_poly.pdbx_seq_one_letter_code
_entity_poly.pdbx_strand_id
1 'polypeptide(L)'
;YVYLFLLGIGFWVPDPVRPIRPNRPSEAQHASEGCGLRSSELHKPSGDRPRGKFHEEDPEIKKPYYSRDRSKKVIFNSNFNLYKEAAASWRDTLTISLRGPTREHTTVEYIKHIRHLGDLLFELLSEGLGLRSQHVREEMECAQGCTFVCHYYPPCPEPELTLGAWSHSDPWFLTLLHQDQGGGLQVLHNRQWVPVRPIPGSLIVNVGDFLQV
;
A
#
# COMPACT_ATOMS: atom_id res chain seq x y z
N TYR A 1 4.32 -6.20 21.48
CA TYR A 1 3.08 -6.03 20.72
C TYR A 1 3.45 -5.64 19.29
N VAL A 2 3.66 -6.67 18.46
CA VAL A 2 3.45 -6.76 17.00
C VAL A 2 3.34 -8.27 16.79
N TYR A 3 2.16 -8.78 16.43
CA TYR A 3 2.01 -10.18 16.07
C TYR A 3 2.34 -10.32 14.58
N LEU A 4 3.46 -10.98 14.28
CA LEU A 4 3.71 -11.54 12.96
C LEU A 4 3.17 -12.98 12.99
N PHE A 5 1.90 -13.18 12.66
CA PHE A 5 1.42 -14.52 12.31
C PHE A 5 1.87 -14.82 10.88
N LEU A 6 3.07 -15.39 10.74
CA LEU A 6 3.28 -16.36 9.68
C LEU A 6 2.46 -17.59 10.07
N LEU A 7 1.23 -17.68 9.56
CA LEU A 7 0.55 -18.97 9.48
C LEU A 7 1.36 -19.81 8.51
N GLY A 8 2.32 -20.54 9.08
CA GLY A 8 2.92 -21.69 8.45
C GLY A 8 1.83 -22.70 8.18
N ILE A 9 1.28 -22.68 6.97
CA ILE A 9 0.80 -23.92 6.36
C ILE A 9 2.09 -24.69 6.04
N GLY A 10 2.46 -25.56 6.98
CA GLY A 10 3.62 -26.41 6.86
C GLY A 10 3.49 -27.34 5.65
N PHE A 11 4.39 -27.15 4.68
CA PHE A 11 5.20 -28.26 4.22
C PHE A 11 6.66 -27.85 4.38
N TRP A 12 7.29 -28.41 5.41
CA TRP A 12 8.73 -28.47 5.54
C TRP A 12 9.24 -29.41 4.44
N VAL A 13 9.86 -28.85 3.40
CA VAL A 13 10.71 -29.60 2.47
C VAL A 13 12.14 -29.09 2.68
N PRO A 14 13.12 -29.96 2.99
CA PRO A 14 14.48 -29.54 3.25
C PRO A 14 15.18 -29.29 1.91
N ASP A 15 15.24 -28.04 1.44
CA ASP A 15 16.28 -27.48 0.54
C ASP A 15 15.88 -26.08 0.01
N PRO A 16 16.82 -25.25 -0.49
CA PRO A 16 16.64 -23.80 -0.57
C PRO A 16 15.45 -23.43 -1.47
N VAL A 17 14.45 -22.79 -0.85
CA VAL A 17 13.19 -22.38 -1.47
C VAL A 17 13.47 -21.53 -2.70
N ARG A 18 13.12 -22.09 -3.86
CA ARG A 18 13.05 -21.35 -5.12
C ARG A 18 11.90 -20.34 -5.01
N PRO A 19 12.10 -19.07 -5.39
CA PRO A 19 11.02 -18.09 -5.41
C PRO A 19 9.94 -18.54 -6.41
N ILE A 20 8.68 -18.47 -5.97
CA ILE A 20 7.51 -18.59 -6.85
C ILE A 20 7.60 -17.43 -7.85
N ARG A 21 7.98 -17.75 -9.09
CA ARG A 21 8.00 -16.77 -10.19
C ARG A 21 6.55 -16.54 -10.63
N PRO A 22 6.03 -15.30 -10.66
CA PRO A 22 4.84 -15.02 -11.43
C PRO A 22 5.11 -15.38 -12.90
N ASN A 23 4.17 -16.07 -13.54
CA ASN A 23 4.35 -16.66 -14.87
C ASN A 23 4.47 -15.63 -16.01
N ARG A 24 4.43 -14.32 -15.74
CA ARG A 24 4.64 -13.27 -16.75
C ARG A 24 5.33 -12.03 -16.14
N PRO A 25 6.51 -11.64 -16.65
CA PRO A 25 7.21 -10.41 -16.25
C PRO A 25 6.40 -9.11 -16.46
N SER A 26 5.39 -9.12 -17.34
CA SER A 26 4.66 -7.92 -17.77
C SER A 26 3.69 -7.35 -16.72
N GLU A 27 3.21 -8.15 -15.77
CA GLU A 27 2.19 -7.72 -14.79
C GLU A 27 2.80 -6.94 -13.61
N ALA A 28 4.01 -7.29 -13.19
CA ALA A 28 4.76 -6.56 -12.17
C ALA A 28 5.24 -5.17 -12.64
N GLN A 29 5.50 -5.00 -13.93
CA GLN A 29 5.81 -3.69 -14.52
C GLN A 29 4.59 -2.76 -14.49
N HIS A 30 3.38 -3.26 -14.78
CA HIS A 30 2.15 -2.48 -14.68
C HIS A 30 1.78 -2.10 -13.24
N ALA A 31 2.09 -2.93 -12.24
CA ALA A 31 1.89 -2.58 -10.83
C ALA A 31 2.71 -1.35 -10.38
N SER A 32 3.84 -1.08 -11.04
CA SER A 32 4.67 0.11 -10.80
C SER A 32 4.12 1.39 -11.45
N GLU A 33 3.17 1.25 -12.36
CA GLU A 33 2.49 2.38 -13.03
C GLU A 33 1.28 2.89 -12.25
N GLY A 34 0.90 2.22 -11.14
CA GLY A 34 -0.39 2.36 -10.45
C GLY A 34 -0.67 3.66 -9.69
N CYS A 35 0.29 4.56 -9.49
CA CYS A 35 0.00 5.93 -9.03
C CYS A 35 -0.24 6.92 -10.20
N GLY A 36 -0.24 6.42 -11.45
CA GLY A 36 -0.52 7.19 -12.66
C GLY A 36 -2.01 7.50 -12.83
N LEU A 37 -2.49 8.57 -12.18
CA LEU A 37 -3.73 9.22 -12.61
C LEU A 37 -3.57 9.64 -14.07
N ARG A 38 -4.28 8.96 -14.99
CA ARG A 38 -4.38 9.45 -16.38
C ARG A 38 -5.21 10.72 -16.36
N SER A 39 -4.54 11.85 -16.58
CA SER A 39 -5.18 13.07 -17.05
C SER A 39 -5.84 12.77 -18.39
N SER A 40 -7.15 12.51 -18.39
CA SER A 40 -7.94 12.44 -19.62
C SER A 40 -8.20 13.83 -20.22
N GLU A 41 -7.46 14.87 -19.81
CA GLU A 41 -7.49 16.19 -20.44
C GLU A 41 -6.14 16.68 -20.98
N LEU A 42 -5.03 15.94 -20.83
CA LEU A 42 -3.76 16.34 -21.46
C LEU A 42 -3.50 15.63 -22.80
N HIS A 43 -3.52 16.43 -23.87
CA HIS A 43 -3.10 16.10 -25.22
C HIS A 43 -1.63 15.60 -25.27
N LYS A 44 -1.35 14.60 -26.14
CA LYS A 44 -0.09 13.85 -26.39
C LYS A 44 1.04 14.68 -27.05
N PRO A 45 2.28 14.17 -27.35
CA PRO A 45 2.88 12.82 -27.10
C PRO A 45 4.36 12.81 -26.57
N SER A 46 4.84 11.59 -26.32
CA SER A 46 6.21 11.05 -26.54
C SER A 46 6.98 10.59 -25.29
N GLY A 47 7.67 9.46 -25.49
CA GLY A 47 8.76 8.89 -24.69
C GLY A 47 8.36 8.17 -23.41
N ASP A 48 8.84 6.93 -23.24
CA ASP A 48 8.91 6.15 -21.99
C ASP A 48 8.86 7.01 -20.72
N ARG A 49 7.85 6.84 -19.84
CA ARG A 49 7.78 7.62 -18.59
C ARG A 49 7.38 6.77 -17.38
N PRO A 50 8.32 6.40 -16.49
CA PRO A 50 8.03 5.71 -15.23
C PRO A 50 7.75 6.66 -14.05
N ARG A 51 7.06 6.12 -13.02
CA ARG A 51 6.87 6.50 -11.59
C ARG A 51 7.02 7.98 -11.15
N GLY A 52 6.08 8.47 -10.33
CA GLY A 52 6.24 9.72 -9.55
C GLY A 52 5.43 10.95 -10.00
N LYS A 53 4.79 10.91 -11.17
CA LYS A 53 4.19 12.09 -11.81
C LYS A 53 3.40 13.00 -10.87
N PHE A 54 2.36 12.50 -10.19
CA PHE A 54 1.52 13.36 -9.36
C PHE A 54 2.32 14.15 -8.30
N HIS A 55 3.27 13.51 -7.60
CA HIS A 55 4.03 14.17 -6.55
C HIS A 55 5.05 15.17 -7.09
N GLU A 56 5.57 14.93 -8.29
CA GLU A 56 6.52 15.79 -9.01
C GLU A 56 5.85 16.85 -9.90
N GLU A 57 4.53 16.79 -10.09
CA GLU A 57 3.77 17.81 -10.85
C GLU A 57 3.84 19.19 -10.18
N ASP A 58 3.51 20.22 -10.98
CA ASP A 58 3.38 21.60 -10.53
C ASP A 58 2.44 21.71 -9.30
N PRO A 59 2.82 22.47 -8.26
CA PRO A 59 1.97 22.71 -7.10
C PRO A 59 0.54 23.15 -7.43
N GLU A 60 0.32 23.92 -8.51
CA GLU A 60 -1.02 24.36 -8.91
C GLU A 60 -1.91 23.19 -9.37
N ILE A 61 -1.33 22.10 -9.88
CA ILE A 61 -2.06 20.86 -10.21
C ILE A 61 -2.45 20.11 -8.93
N LYS A 62 -1.59 20.12 -7.91
CA LYS A 62 -1.82 19.40 -6.64
C LYS A 62 -2.76 20.13 -5.67
N LYS A 63 -2.82 21.46 -5.77
CA LYS A 63 -3.57 22.37 -4.88
C LYS A 63 -5.04 22.03 -4.69
N PRO A 64 -5.83 21.64 -5.72
CA PRO A 64 -7.23 21.27 -5.54
C PRO A 64 -7.44 20.05 -4.63
N TYR A 65 -6.45 19.15 -4.58
CA TYR A 65 -6.48 17.95 -3.77
C TYR A 65 -5.92 18.18 -2.36
N TYR A 66 -5.20 19.29 -2.13
CA TYR A 66 -4.57 19.56 -0.85
C TYR A 66 -5.62 19.72 0.26
N SER A 67 -5.64 18.79 1.21
CA SER A 67 -6.59 18.82 2.32
C SER A 67 -6.15 17.94 3.49
N ARG A 68 -6.69 18.24 4.67
CA ARG A 68 -6.62 17.35 5.85
C ARG A 68 -8.00 16.83 6.26
N ASP A 69 -9.03 17.17 5.50
CA ASP A 69 -10.39 16.69 5.70
C ASP A 69 -10.52 15.24 5.20
N ARG A 70 -10.64 14.31 6.16
CA ARG A 70 -10.74 12.86 5.90
C ARG A 70 -12.07 12.42 5.31
N SER A 71 -13.07 13.31 5.20
CA SER A 71 -14.35 13.01 4.55
C SER A 71 -14.24 13.03 3.02
N LYS A 72 -13.21 13.67 2.45
CA LYS A 72 -12.98 13.74 1.01
C LYS A 72 -12.54 12.40 0.44
N LYS A 73 -12.97 12.11 -0.80
CA LYS A 73 -12.59 10.88 -1.52
C LYS A 73 -11.12 10.88 -1.97
N VAL A 74 -10.60 12.03 -2.38
CA VAL A 74 -9.21 12.19 -2.81
C VAL A 74 -8.58 13.31 -1.99
N ILE A 75 -7.44 13.01 -1.37
CA ILE A 75 -6.75 13.92 -0.46
C ILE A 75 -5.26 13.87 -0.76
N PHE A 76 -4.66 15.01 -0.99
CA PHE A 76 -3.22 15.20 -0.97
C PHE A 76 -2.83 15.97 0.30
N ASN A 77 -1.76 15.56 0.97
CA ASN A 77 -1.13 16.37 2.01
C ASN A 77 0.37 16.07 2.14
N SER A 78 1.09 17.07 2.62
CA SER A 78 2.48 16.96 3.08
C SER A 78 2.49 16.92 4.59
N ASN A 79 3.45 16.23 5.20
CA ASN A 79 3.57 16.11 6.65
C ASN A 79 2.26 15.56 7.27
N PHE A 80 1.93 14.31 6.94
CA PHE A 80 0.68 13.64 7.34
C PHE A 80 0.35 13.86 8.84
N ASN A 81 1.37 13.83 9.69
CA ASN A 81 1.27 13.92 11.16
C ASN A 81 1.48 15.32 11.77
N LEU A 82 1.51 16.40 10.98
CA LEU A 82 1.92 17.75 11.42
C LEU A 82 1.29 18.26 12.72
N TYR A 83 0.04 17.89 13.03
CA TYR A 83 -0.69 18.36 14.22
C TYR A 83 -0.88 17.29 15.30
N LYS A 84 -0.27 16.12 15.12
CA LYS A 84 -0.44 14.97 16.02
C LYS A 84 0.86 14.59 16.72
N GLU A 85 1.97 14.74 16.02
CA GLU A 85 3.29 14.32 16.49
C GLU A 85 4.17 15.52 16.82
N ALA A 86 5.19 15.30 17.65
CA ALA A 86 6.14 16.34 18.05
C ALA A 86 6.99 16.87 16.87
N ALA A 87 7.16 16.07 15.82
CA ALA A 87 7.82 16.51 14.59
C ALA A 87 7.11 15.98 13.33
N ALA A 88 7.24 16.74 12.25
CA ALA A 88 6.66 16.39 10.96
C ALA A 88 7.39 15.20 10.31
N SER A 89 6.62 14.30 9.71
CA SER A 89 7.16 13.20 8.91
C SER A 89 7.62 13.70 7.55
N TRP A 90 8.80 13.28 7.08
CA TRP A 90 9.37 13.64 5.78
C TRP A 90 8.72 12.86 4.62
N ARG A 91 7.44 13.16 4.36
CA ARG A 91 6.68 12.54 3.27
C ARG A 91 5.51 13.39 2.79
N ASP A 92 5.19 13.15 1.53
CA ASP A 92 3.94 13.52 0.89
C ASP A 92 3.03 12.30 0.78
N THR A 93 1.72 12.50 0.81
CA THR A 93 0.73 11.43 0.78
C THR A 93 -0.47 11.81 -0.07
N LEU A 94 -0.77 10.98 -1.06
CA LEU A 94 -2.04 10.98 -1.79
C LEU A 94 -2.88 9.81 -1.30
N THR A 95 -4.07 10.09 -0.78
CA THR A 95 -5.06 9.10 -0.35
C THR A 95 -6.27 9.12 -1.27
N ILE A 96 -6.68 7.94 -1.73
CA ILE A 96 -7.88 7.73 -2.53
C ILE A 96 -8.76 6.72 -1.80
N SER A 97 -9.92 7.18 -1.33
CA SER A 97 -10.92 6.36 -0.65
C SER A 97 -11.95 5.85 -1.66
N LEU A 98 -12.01 4.52 -1.83
CA LEU A 98 -12.98 3.85 -2.70
C LEU A 98 -14.16 3.30 -1.92
N ARG A 99 -14.71 4.12 -1.01
CA ARG A 99 -15.94 3.79 -0.32
C ARG A 99 -17.13 4.04 -1.26
N GLY A 100 -17.90 2.99 -1.54
CA GLY A 100 -19.08 3.03 -2.43
C GLY A 100 -18.79 2.78 -3.92
N PRO A 101 -19.83 2.75 -4.77
CA PRO A 101 -19.70 2.41 -6.19
C PRO A 101 -18.86 3.45 -6.94
N THR A 102 -17.75 3.01 -7.54
CA THR A 102 -16.80 3.86 -8.28
C THR A 102 -17.24 3.93 -9.74
N ARG A 103 -17.45 5.13 -10.30
CA ARG A 103 -17.90 5.35 -11.70
C ARG A 103 -16.76 5.76 -12.66
N GLU A 104 -15.51 5.75 -12.21
CA GLU A 104 -14.38 6.26 -13.00
C GLU A 104 -13.57 5.11 -13.60
N HIS A 105 -13.46 5.08 -14.93
CA HIS A 105 -13.09 3.91 -15.73
C HIS A 105 -11.58 3.65 -15.92
N THR A 106 -10.68 4.52 -15.43
CA THR A 106 -9.27 4.56 -15.92
C THR A 106 -8.17 4.30 -14.88
N THR A 107 -8.45 4.38 -13.57
CA THR A 107 -7.52 3.93 -12.48
C THR A 107 -7.77 2.47 -12.09
N VAL A 108 -8.51 1.75 -12.92
CA VAL A 108 -9.38 0.64 -12.48
C VAL A 108 -8.69 -0.72 -12.45
N GLU A 109 -7.75 -1.02 -13.33
CA GLU A 109 -7.25 -2.39 -13.45
C GLU A 109 -6.32 -2.79 -12.31
N TYR A 110 -5.33 -1.97 -11.95
CA TYR A 110 -4.48 -2.26 -10.79
C TYR A 110 -5.31 -2.36 -9.51
N ILE A 111 -6.25 -1.43 -9.32
CA ILE A 111 -7.17 -1.43 -8.19
C ILE A 111 -8.01 -2.71 -8.17
N LYS A 112 -8.57 -3.15 -9.31
CA LYS A 112 -9.29 -4.42 -9.44
C LYS A 112 -8.41 -5.61 -9.06
N HIS A 113 -7.18 -5.68 -9.58
CA HIS A 113 -6.26 -6.77 -9.27
C HIS A 113 -5.90 -6.82 -7.78
N ILE A 114 -5.61 -5.67 -7.16
CA ILE A 114 -5.32 -5.58 -5.73
C ILE A 114 -6.55 -5.94 -4.89
N ARG A 115 -7.75 -5.52 -5.28
CA ARG A 115 -8.99 -5.91 -4.60
C ARG A 115 -9.21 -7.42 -4.68
N HIS A 116 -9.09 -8.00 -5.88
CA HIS A 116 -9.23 -9.44 -6.07
C HIS A 116 -8.18 -10.23 -5.28
N LEU A 117 -6.93 -9.76 -5.23
CA LEU A 117 -5.90 -10.36 -4.40
C LEU A 117 -6.25 -10.27 -2.90
N GLY A 118 -6.76 -9.12 -2.44
CA GLY A 118 -7.25 -8.97 -1.07
C GLY A 118 -8.36 -9.97 -0.74
N ASP A 119 -9.33 -10.16 -1.65
CA ASP A 119 -10.41 -11.13 -1.48
C ASP A 119 -9.87 -12.56 -1.34
N LEU A 120 -8.93 -12.96 -2.22
CA LEU A 120 -8.27 -14.28 -2.15
C LEU A 120 -7.51 -14.47 -0.84
N LEU A 121 -6.83 -13.43 -0.33
CA LEU A 121 -6.11 -13.50 0.93
C LEU A 121 -7.06 -13.67 2.13
N PHE A 122 -8.23 -13.02 2.12
CA PHE A 122 -9.24 -13.25 3.14
C PHE A 122 -9.81 -14.67 3.10
N GLU A 123 -9.97 -15.23 1.89
CA GLU A 123 -10.43 -16.62 1.74
C GLU A 123 -9.40 -17.61 2.31
N LEU A 124 -8.14 -17.48 1.93
CA LEU A 124 -7.04 -18.31 2.43
C LEU A 124 -6.84 -18.15 3.94
N LEU A 125 -6.99 -16.94 4.47
CA LEU A 125 -6.90 -16.70 5.91
C LEU A 125 -8.03 -17.42 6.66
N SER A 126 -9.25 -17.35 6.15
CA SER A 126 -10.40 -18.04 6.75
C SER A 126 -10.16 -19.55 6.80
N GLU A 127 -9.70 -20.14 5.69
CA GLU A 127 -9.38 -21.57 5.64
C GLU A 127 -8.21 -21.94 6.58
N GLY A 128 -7.16 -21.11 6.63
CA GLY A 128 -6.03 -21.30 7.54
C GLY A 128 -6.41 -21.25 9.04
N LEU A 129 -7.53 -20.60 9.37
CA LEU A 129 -8.12 -20.57 10.70
C LEU A 129 -9.13 -21.71 10.95
N GLY A 130 -9.34 -22.60 9.98
CA GLY A 130 -10.32 -23.68 10.07
C GLY A 130 -11.77 -23.22 9.90
N LEU A 131 -11.99 -22.04 9.32
CA LEU A 131 -13.30 -21.45 9.06
C LEU A 131 -13.75 -21.73 7.62
N ARG A 132 -15.02 -21.44 7.33
CA ARG A 132 -15.49 -21.41 5.93
C ARG A 132 -14.74 -20.29 5.19
N SER A 133 -14.32 -20.54 3.96
CA SER A 133 -13.49 -19.60 3.16
C SER A 133 -14.03 -18.17 3.13
N GLN A 134 -15.35 -17.99 3.08
CA GLN A 134 -15.96 -16.65 2.99
C GLN A 134 -16.21 -15.98 4.35
N HIS A 135 -15.88 -16.64 5.47
CA HIS A 135 -16.26 -16.19 6.82
C HIS A 135 -15.73 -14.80 7.15
N VAL A 136 -14.42 -14.56 7.03
CA VAL A 136 -13.82 -13.24 7.33
C VAL A 136 -14.40 -12.17 6.41
N ARG A 137 -14.61 -12.47 5.13
CA ARG A 137 -15.14 -11.52 4.16
C ARG A 137 -16.59 -11.09 4.47
N GLU A 138 -17.44 -12.07 4.75
CA GLU A 138 -18.89 -11.87 4.86
C GLU A 138 -19.30 -11.40 6.25
N GLU A 139 -18.70 -11.95 7.30
CA GLU A 139 -19.11 -11.68 8.68
C GLU A 139 -18.41 -10.45 9.28
N MET A 140 -17.19 -10.11 8.82
CA MET A 140 -16.45 -8.95 9.33
C MET A 140 -16.58 -7.70 8.45
N GLU A 141 -17.34 -7.78 7.35
CA GLU A 141 -17.53 -6.70 6.37
C GLU A 141 -16.20 -6.10 5.86
N CYS A 142 -15.11 -6.85 5.92
CA CYS A 142 -13.75 -6.34 5.74
C CYS A 142 -13.45 -5.86 4.30
N ALA A 143 -14.23 -6.33 3.33
CA ALA A 143 -14.09 -6.01 1.90
C ALA A 143 -14.92 -4.79 1.45
N GLN A 144 -15.70 -4.16 2.35
CA GLN A 144 -16.62 -3.07 1.96
C GLN A 144 -15.91 -1.76 1.58
N GLY A 145 -14.65 -1.57 1.96
CA GLY A 145 -13.89 -0.37 1.65
C GLY A 145 -12.45 -0.67 1.29
N CYS A 146 -11.94 -0.02 0.25
CA CYS A 146 -10.52 -0.05 -0.10
C CYS A 146 -9.99 1.39 -0.10
N THR A 147 -8.86 1.61 0.56
CA THR A 147 -8.17 2.90 0.56
C THR A 147 -6.81 2.72 -0.06
N PHE A 148 -6.53 3.47 -1.13
CA PHE A 148 -5.22 3.52 -1.74
C PHE A 148 -4.45 4.69 -1.17
N VAL A 149 -3.20 4.43 -0.79
CA VAL A 149 -2.30 5.44 -0.24
C VAL A 149 -1.00 5.40 -1.04
N CYS A 150 -0.69 6.48 -1.73
CA CYS A 150 0.58 6.67 -2.42
C CYS A 150 1.44 7.58 -1.54
N HIS A 151 2.51 7.03 -0.98
CA HIS A 151 3.51 7.78 -0.23
C HIS A 151 4.67 8.16 -1.13
N TYR A 152 5.12 9.41 -1.01
CA TYR A 152 6.32 9.89 -1.69
C TYR A 152 7.29 10.44 -0.65
N TYR A 153 8.50 9.91 -0.65
CA TYR A 153 9.57 10.26 0.28
C TYR A 153 10.65 11.01 -0.50
N PRO A 154 10.61 12.35 -0.54
CA PRO A 154 11.61 13.12 -1.26
C PRO A 154 13.00 12.95 -0.62
N PRO A 155 14.10 13.14 -1.38
CA PRO A 155 15.45 13.15 -0.81
C PRO A 155 15.53 14.05 0.42
N CYS A 156 16.12 13.53 1.50
CA CYS A 156 16.27 14.25 2.76
C CYS A 156 17.74 14.65 2.93
N PRO A 157 18.04 15.94 3.23
CA PRO A 157 19.41 16.37 3.48
C PRO A 157 19.99 15.81 4.78
N GLU A 158 19.15 15.54 5.78
CA GLU A 158 19.54 15.04 7.11
C GLU A 158 18.66 13.84 7.51
N PRO A 159 18.81 12.67 6.86
CA PRO A 159 17.93 11.52 7.05
C PRO A 159 17.99 10.93 8.47
N GLU A 160 19.03 11.20 9.24
CA GLU A 160 19.17 10.78 10.64
C GLU A 160 18.33 11.61 11.61
N LEU A 161 17.85 12.80 11.20
CA LEU A 161 17.07 13.73 12.03
C LEU A 161 15.57 13.68 11.77
N THR A 162 15.12 12.86 10.82
CA THR A 162 13.71 12.76 10.47
C THR A 162 13.29 11.33 10.16
N LEU A 163 11.98 11.12 10.07
CA LEU A 163 11.38 9.85 9.70
C LEU A 163 10.43 10.07 8.53
N GLY A 164 10.49 9.17 7.54
CA GLY A 164 9.48 9.14 6.48
C GLY A 164 8.08 8.85 7.05
N ALA A 165 7.99 7.92 8.00
CA ALA A 165 6.77 7.63 8.74
C ALA A 165 7.11 7.35 10.22
N TRP A 166 6.25 7.81 11.12
CA TRP A 166 6.33 7.45 12.53
C TRP A 166 5.96 5.98 12.75
N SER A 167 6.47 5.38 13.83
CA SER A 167 6.06 4.04 14.25
C SER A 167 4.55 3.98 14.48
N HIS A 168 3.87 3.03 13.85
CA HIS A 168 2.42 2.81 13.97
C HIS A 168 2.05 1.35 13.71
N SER A 169 0.84 0.98 14.11
CA SER A 169 0.10 -0.17 13.60
C SER A 169 -0.97 0.31 12.60
N ASP A 170 -1.36 -0.57 11.69
CA ASP A 170 -2.37 -0.26 10.68
C ASP A 170 -3.77 -0.51 11.23
N PRO A 171 -4.69 0.48 11.18
CA PRO A 171 -6.05 0.34 11.70
C PRO A 171 -6.98 -0.34 10.69
N TRP A 172 -6.49 -1.30 9.91
CA TRP A 172 -7.21 -2.00 8.84
C TRP A 172 -7.18 -3.51 9.07
N PHE A 173 -7.84 -4.29 8.21
CA PHE A 173 -7.76 -5.75 8.29
C PHE A 173 -6.45 -6.26 7.68
N LEU A 174 -6.17 -5.84 6.44
CA LEU A 174 -4.96 -6.19 5.70
C LEU A 174 -4.44 -4.95 4.97
N THR A 175 -3.12 -4.79 4.95
CA THR A 175 -2.42 -3.83 4.10
C THR A 175 -1.62 -4.58 3.04
N LEU A 176 -1.82 -4.23 1.77
CA LEU A 176 -1.02 -4.69 0.64
C LEU A 176 -0.10 -3.55 0.19
N LEU A 177 1.19 -3.69 0.48
CA LEU A 177 2.19 -2.68 0.22
C LEU A 177 3.04 -3.05 -0.99
N HIS A 178 3.02 -2.19 -2.02
CA HIS A 178 3.98 -2.22 -3.11
C HIS A 178 5.09 -1.20 -2.81
N GLN A 179 6.32 -1.66 -2.71
CA GLN A 179 7.48 -0.80 -2.45
C GLN A 179 8.31 -0.58 -3.71
N ASP A 180 8.96 0.58 -3.76
CA ASP A 180 10.03 0.79 -4.73
C ASP A 180 11.29 0.00 -4.34
N GLN A 181 12.34 0.16 -5.14
CA GLN A 181 13.63 -0.50 -4.89
C GLN A 181 14.54 0.32 -3.96
N GLY A 182 14.10 1.50 -3.51
CA GLY A 182 14.83 2.34 -2.55
C GLY A 182 14.71 1.81 -1.12
N GLY A 183 13.60 1.12 -0.80
CA GLY A 183 13.40 0.48 0.49
C GLY A 183 12.98 1.45 1.59
N GLY A 184 13.55 1.31 2.79
CA GLY A 184 13.26 2.17 3.94
C GLY A 184 12.16 1.68 4.89
N LEU A 185 11.44 0.60 4.56
CA LEU A 185 10.52 -0.03 5.51
C LEU A 185 11.29 -0.80 6.58
N GLN A 186 10.86 -0.59 7.82
CA GLN A 186 11.30 -1.34 8.98
C GLN A 186 10.08 -1.87 9.73
N VAL A 187 10.20 -3.08 10.26
CA VAL A 187 9.18 -3.70 11.12
C VAL A 187 9.76 -3.93 12.51
N LEU A 188 8.95 -3.70 13.54
CA LEU A 188 9.37 -3.93 14.92
C LEU A 188 9.16 -5.40 15.28
N HIS A 189 10.24 -6.16 15.46
CA HIS A 189 10.22 -7.56 15.83
C HIS A 189 11.13 -7.80 17.05
N ASN A 190 10.61 -8.46 18.09
CA ASN A 190 11.36 -8.69 19.34
C ASN A 190 12.02 -7.42 19.92
N ARG A 191 11.29 -6.29 19.88
CA ARG A 191 11.75 -4.97 20.34
C ARG A 191 12.93 -4.39 19.53
N GLN A 192 13.18 -4.91 18.34
CA GLN A 192 14.21 -4.42 17.43
C GLN A 192 13.60 -4.08 16.07
N TRP A 193 14.07 -2.99 15.47
CA TRP A 193 13.67 -2.62 14.11
C TRP A 193 14.45 -3.45 13.11
N VAL A 194 13.72 -4.20 12.28
CA VAL A 194 14.27 -5.08 11.25
C VAL A 194 13.96 -4.47 9.88
N PRO A 195 14.96 -4.20 9.03
CA PRO A 195 14.72 -3.69 7.69
C PRO A 195 14.08 -4.75 6.80
N VAL A 196 13.07 -4.36 6.03
CA VAL A 196 12.45 -5.23 5.02
C VAL A 196 13.09 -4.91 3.67
N ARG A 197 13.76 -5.91 3.09
CA ARG A 197 14.42 -5.74 1.78
C ARG A 197 13.37 -5.78 0.67
N PRO A 198 13.31 -4.78 -0.23
CA PRO A 198 12.45 -4.85 -1.41
C PRO A 198 12.82 -6.04 -2.28
N ILE A 199 11.80 -6.80 -2.71
CA ILE A 199 11.97 -7.85 -3.71
C ILE A 199 11.24 -7.37 -4.99
N PRO A 200 11.93 -7.27 -6.14
CA PRO A 200 11.30 -6.85 -7.40
C PRO A 200 10.03 -7.66 -7.72
N GLY A 201 8.93 -6.96 -7.99
CA GLY A 201 7.64 -7.58 -8.35
C GLY A 201 6.91 -8.26 -7.19
N SER A 202 7.31 -8.02 -5.94
CA SER A 202 6.61 -8.52 -4.75
C SER A 202 5.69 -7.48 -4.13
N LEU A 203 4.71 -7.98 -3.37
CA LEU A 203 3.90 -7.21 -2.44
C LEU A 203 4.20 -7.68 -1.02
N ILE A 204 4.19 -6.76 -0.08
CA ILE A 204 4.25 -7.07 1.35
C ILE A 204 2.82 -7.04 1.88
N VAL A 205 2.46 -8.08 2.63
CA VAL A 205 1.15 -8.18 3.31
C VAL A 205 1.37 -7.98 4.79
N ASN A 206 0.63 -7.06 5.41
CA ASN A 206 0.55 -6.97 6.87
C ASN A 206 -0.88 -7.22 7.36
N VAL A 207 -0.98 -7.74 8.57
CA VAL A 207 -2.21 -7.87 9.35
C VAL A 207 -2.35 -6.61 10.20
N GLY A 208 -3.48 -5.92 10.07
CA GLY A 208 -3.77 -4.74 10.87
C GLY A 208 -4.64 -5.05 12.09
N ASP A 209 -4.86 -4.01 12.88
CA ASP A 209 -5.47 -4.09 14.21
C ASP A 209 -6.90 -4.65 14.19
N PHE A 210 -7.68 -4.40 13.12
CA PHE A 210 -9.06 -4.89 13.03
C PHE A 210 -9.16 -6.40 12.85
N LEU A 211 -8.16 -7.02 12.24
CA LEU A 211 -8.12 -8.46 12.09
C LEU A 211 -7.56 -9.16 13.34
N GLN A 212 -6.83 -8.42 14.19
CA GLN A 212 -6.25 -8.97 15.42
C GLN A 212 -7.28 -9.10 16.56
N VAL A 213 -8.32 -8.26 16.57
CA VAL A 213 -9.40 -8.26 17.57
C VAL A 213 -10.40 -9.36 17.28
#